data_AF-A0A935ZGB5-F1
#
_entry.id   AF-A0A935ZGB5-F1
#
_cell.length_a   1.000
_cell.length_b   1.000
_cell.length_c   1.000
_cell.angle_alpha   90.00
_cell.angle_beta   90.00
_cell.angle_gamma   90.00
#
_symmetry.space_group_name_H-M   'P 1'
#
loop_
_entity.id
_entity.type
_entity.pdbx_description
1 polymer ?
#
loop_
_entity_poly.entity_id
_entity_poly.type
_entity_poly.pdbx_seq_one_letter_code
_entity_poly.pdbx_strand_id
1 'polypeptide(L)'
;MRVASKITAFAALLSLGATAAACRRATAHESPAPAPSSGSGLASGDSGADTAIDAAPRADVAPSTSCPPLALETSWIGADEGGPELPTIDDPQKTLAPFYARWAEVERGTAKKPLRIAVYGDSNLTMDGLTALLRRAFQKRYGDAGHGFVALAKPWGWYHHHDVVHGFYEPMWKAYATTTAPAMDNHMGFSGIAAESLQGGALTWVATAEGDAPIGKTASHFGVYFLKRPQAGTFEIRLDGKVVKEVDTRSSAAKPELGYEAITAEDGPHKVAFMARTGGVRLLGATLEREPKGPDGKPHPSVTVDSFGVGSLNAWALARLDTSVNREMLTHRDHDLVMFLVGTNMYALEKHHEWMGRVMRHLRAAKPGLPVLFLAPPDITLGNHGKKTDPRIHKVAEQLHDIAKEHGAAFWDFHAAMGGDLSIVAFRDKKWAQADLIHFTDDGSFVMGRRVLTALHRGLEGAVHDAPSLGCENEKRPNP
;
A
#
# COMPACT_ATOMS: atom_id res chain seq x y z
N MET A 1 -0.39 52.18 -14.41
CA MET A 1 -0.95 51.97 -13.06
C MET A 1 -0.40 50.66 -12.50
N ARG A 2 0.58 50.76 -11.60
CA ARG A 2 1.14 49.63 -10.84
C ARG A 2 0.68 49.83 -9.39
N VAL A 3 0.06 48.83 -8.79
CA VAL A 3 -0.20 48.80 -7.35
C VAL A 3 0.35 47.49 -6.81
N ALA A 4 1.38 47.62 -5.98
CA ALA A 4 2.03 46.55 -5.25
C ALA A 4 1.23 46.24 -3.98
N SER A 5 1.00 44.96 -3.70
CA SER A 5 0.42 44.49 -2.43
C SER A 5 1.54 44.06 -1.48
N LYS A 6 1.53 44.62 -0.27
CA LYS A 6 2.49 44.34 0.81
C LYS A 6 2.04 43.11 1.60
N ILE A 7 2.94 42.16 1.79
CA ILE A 7 2.80 41.03 2.72
C ILE A 7 3.51 41.43 4.02
N THR A 8 2.79 41.39 5.14
CA THR A 8 3.34 41.63 6.49
C THR A 8 3.52 40.28 7.19
N ALA A 9 4.77 39.95 7.52
CA ALA A 9 5.14 38.78 8.32
C ALA A 9 5.00 39.11 9.81
N PHE A 10 4.39 38.21 10.59
CA PHE A 10 4.41 38.25 12.06
C PHE A 10 5.29 37.10 12.57
N ALA A 11 6.39 37.46 13.22
CA ALA A 11 7.22 36.59 14.03
C ALA A 11 6.74 36.69 15.49
N ALA A 12 6.48 35.55 16.13
CA ALA A 12 6.15 35.48 17.56
C ALA A 12 7.37 34.99 18.36
N LEU A 13 7.76 35.80 19.35
CA LEU A 13 8.85 35.55 20.29
C LEU A 13 8.51 34.43 21.29
N LEU A 14 9.54 33.64 21.61
CA LEU A 14 9.61 32.81 22.82
C LEU A 14 9.75 33.69 24.07
N SER A 15 9.08 33.29 25.16
CA SER A 15 9.54 33.56 26.52
C SER A 15 9.37 32.33 27.41
N LEU A 16 10.47 31.95 28.06
CA LEU A 16 10.55 30.92 29.09
C LEU A 16 9.89 31.41 30.39
N GLY A 17 9.21 30.51 31.07
CA GLY A 17 8.81 30.65 32.48
C GLY A 17 8.83 29.29 33.15
N ALA A 18 9.92 28.98 33.86
CA ALA A 18 10.06 27.81 34.69
C ALA A 18 9.54 28.10 36.11
N THR A 19 8.71 27.22 36.67
CA THR A 19 8.56 27.06 38.11
C THR A 19 8.44 25.58 38.45
N ALA A 20 9.40 25.11 39.24
CA ALA A 20 9.44 23.77 39.81
C ALA A 20 8.68 23.75 41.15
N ALA A 21 7.93 22.69 41.39
CA ALA A 21 7.55 22.28 42.74
C ALA A 21 7.58 20.74 42.81
N ALA A 22 8.42 20.24 43.70
CA ALA A 22 8.68 18.83 43.94
C ALA A 22 8.02 18.36 45.24
N CYS A 23 7.55 17.11 45.26
CA CYS A 23 7.39 16.15 46.39
C CYS A 23 6.19 15.23 46.04
N ARG A 24 6.15 13.91 46.30
CA ARG A 24 7.03 12.95 46.96
C ARG A 24 6.61 11.55 46.47
N ARG A 25 7.57 10.62 46.37
CA ARG A 25 7.36 9.18 46.21
C ARG A 25 6.76 8.57 47.47
N ALA A 26 5.87 7.59 47.29
CA ALA A 26 5.60 6.54 48.28
C ALA A 26 5.66 5.18 47.57
N THR A 27 6.52 4.31 48.10
CA THR A 27 6.73 2.91 47.75
C THR A 27 5.83 2.01 48.60
N ALA A 28 5.31 0.93 48.04
CA ALA A 28 4.94 -0.26 48.81
C ALA A 28 5.05 -1.52 47.93
N HIS A 29 5.87 -2.46 48.42
CA HIS A 29 5.97 -3.86 48.04
C HIS A 29 4.79 -4.65 48.61
N GLU A 30 4.34 -5.72 47.94
CA GLU A 30 4.31 -7.09 48.49
C GLU A 30 3.92 -8.14 47.42
N SER A 31 4.45 -9.35 47.57
CA SER A 31 4.49 -10.48 46.63
C SER A 31 3.43 -11.58 46.99
N PRO A 32 3.56 -12.90 46.65
CA PRO A 32 2.85 -13.53 45.51
C PRO A 32 2.10 -14.87 45.82
N ALA A 33 1.49 -15.44 44.76
CA ALA A 33 1.20 -16.88 44.49
C ALA A 33 0.01 -17.56 45.23
N PRO A 34 -0.49 -18.77 44.82
CA PRO A 34 0.03 -19.71 43.80
C PRO A 34 -1.02 -20.37 42.85
N ALA A 35 -0.48 -21.17 41.92
CA ALA A 35 -1.17 -22.15 41.06
C ALA A 35 -1.28 -23.54 41.73
N PRO A 36 -2.07 -24.47 41.16
CA PRO A 36 -1.72 -25.89 41.08
C PRO A 36 -1.85 -26.41 39.63
N SER A 37 -0.80 -26.99 39.03
CA SER A 37 -0.28 -28.36 39.11
C SER A 37 -1.15 -29.44 38.42
N SER A 38 -0.56 -29.97 37.35
CA SER A 38 -0.68 -31.30 36.70
C SER A 38 -1.38 -32.43 37.46
N GLY A 39 -2.20 -33.19 36.74
CA GLY A 39 -2.63 -34.54 37.09
C GLY A 39 -2.83 -35.39 35.84
N SER A 40 -1.78 -36.09 35.42
CA SER A 40 -1.82 -37.19 34.45
C SER A 40 -2.23 -38.48 35.17
N GLY A 41 -3.30 -39.13 34.71
CA GLY A 41 -3.72 -40.47 35.12
C GLY A 41 -3.87 -41.37 33.90
N LEU A 42 -2.98 -42.35 33.80
CA LEU A 42 -3.00 -43.49 32.87
C LEU A 42 -3.76 -44.69 33.50
N ALA A 43 -4.02 -45.69 32.65
CA ALA A 43 -4.56 -47.05 32.88
C ALA A 43 -6.08 -47.18 32.63
N SER A 44 -6.60 -48.20 31.93
CA SER A 44 -6.05 -49.45 31.38
C SER A 44 -7.14 -50.23 30.62
N GLY A 45 -6.72 -51.07 29.67
CA GLY A 45 -7.42 -52.30 29.23
C GLY A 45 -8.44 -52.12 28.10
N ASP A 46 -8.58 -53.01 27.12
CA ASP A 46 -8.03 -54.35 26.97
C ASP A 46 -8.24 -54.87 25.53
N SER A 47 -7.35 -55.78 25.13
CA SER A 47 -7.50 -56.92 24.21
C SER A 47 -7.94 -56.73 22.75
N GLY A 48 -7.15 -57.31 21.83
CA GLY A 48 -7.60 -57.58 20.46
C GLY A 48 -6.55 -58.10 19.48
N ALA A 49 -6.02 -59.30 19.74
CA ALA A 49 -5.51 -60.30 18.79
C ALA A 49 -4.39 -59.94 17.77
N ASP A 50 -3.25 -60.59 17.98
CA ASP A 50 -2.21 -60.85 16.98
C ASP A 50 -2.70 -61.77 15.85
N THR A 51 -2.57 -61.31 14.60
CA THR A 51 -2.34 -62.19 13.45
C THR A 51 -1.22 -61.61 12.61
N ALA A 52 -0.06 -62.25 12.64
CA ALA A 52 1.07 -61.97 11.77
C ALA A 52 0.72 -62.35 10.33
N ILE A 53 0.81 -61.38 9.42
CA ILE A 53 0.90 -61.59 7.98
C ILE A 53 2.14 -60.82 7.52
N ASP A 54 3.07 -61.55 6.91
CA ASP A 54 4.31 -61.03 6.32
C ASP A 54 4.04 -59.81 5.43
N ALA A 55 4.45 -58.63 5.90
CA ALA A 55 4.52 -57.44 5.08
C ALA A 55 5.87 -57.45 4.35
N ALA A 56 5.83 -57.73 3.05
CA ALA A 56 6.87 -57.36 2.10
C ALA A 56 7.31 -55.91 2.36
N PRO A 57 8.59 -55.54 2.15
CA PRO A 57 9.05 -54.19 2.41
C PRO A 57 8.20 -53.24 1.58
N ARG A 58 7.35 -52.46 2.24
CA ARG A 58 6.75 -51.28 1.63
C ARG A 58 7.95 -50.42 1.25
N ALA A 59 8.19 -50.31 -0.05
CA ALA A 59 8.98 -49.21 -0.55
C ALA A 59 8.37 -47.96 0.05
N ASP A 60 9.13 -47.26 0.89
CA ASP A 60 8.83 -45.91 1.29
C ASP A 60 8.77 -45.09 0.01
N VAL A 61 7.58 -44.99 -0.58
CA VAL A 61 7.29 -44.00 -1.59
C VAL A 61 7.28 -42.68 -0.83
N ALA A 62 8.47 -42.06 -0.75
CA ALA A 62 8.59 -40.66 -0.41
C ALA A 62 7.52 -39.89 -1.19
N PRO A 63 6.84 -38.88 -0.59
CA PRO A 63 5.88 -38.08 -1.34
C PRO A 63 6.64 -37.27 -2.41
N SER A 64 6.90 -37.88 -3.56
CA SER A 64 7.42 -37.20 -4.73
C SER A 64 6.21 -36.75 -5.55
N THR A 65 5.80 -35.50 -5.34
CA THR A 65 5.43 -34.62 -6.46
C THR A 65 5.57 -33.19 -5.97
N SER A 66 6.80 -32.67 -6.01
CA SER A 66 6.97 -31.25 -6.30
C SER A 66 6.18 -30.96 -7.58
N CYS A 67 5.29 -29.98 -7.55
CA CYS A 67 4.56 -29.59 -8.75
C CYS A 67 5.56 -29.19 -9.86
N PRO A 68 5.19 -29.30 -11.15
CA PRO A 68 6.14 -29.07 -12.24
C PRO A 68 6.80 -27.69 -12.15
N PRO A 69 8.01 -27.52 -12.72
CA PRO A 69 8.68 -26.22 -12.78
C PRO A 69 7.72 -25.13 -13.26
N LEU A 70 7.72 -23.99 -12.56
CA LEU A 70 6.86 -22.87 -12.95
C LEU A 70 7.39 -22.24 -14.24
N ALA A 71 6.58 -22.26 -15.29
CA ALA A 71 6.86 -21.51 -16.51
C ALA A 71 6.31 -20.09 -16.36
N LEU A 72 7.15 -19.09 -16.62
CA LEU A 72 6.79 -17.68 -16.55
C LEU A 72 6.74 -17.08 -17.94
N GLU A 73 5.69 -16.31 -18.22
CA GLU A 73 5.48 -15.61 -19.48
C GLU A 73 5.66 -14.11 -19.26
N THR A 74 6.36 -13.41 -20.16
CA THR A 74 6.62 -11.96 -20.04
C THR A 74 5.81 -11.10 -21.01
N SER A 75 5.18 -11.72 -22.01
CA SER A 75 4.50 -11.03 -23.13
C SER A 75 3.36 -10.08 -22.69
N TRP A 76 2.80 -10.29 -21.49
CA TRP A 76 1.72 -9.48 -20.93
C TRP A 76 2.17 -8.15 -20.32
N ILE A 77 3.46 -8.01 -19.95
CA ILE A 77 4.03 -6.78 -19.39
C ILE A 77 4.12 -5.68 -20.46
N GLY A 78 4.31 -6.09 -21.72
CA GLY A 78 4.54 -5.20 -22.86
C GLY A 78 6.02 -4.91 -23.08
N ALA A 79 6.35 -4.33 -24.24
CA ALA A 79 7.72 -3.98 -24.58
C ALA A 79 8.22 -2.77 -23.78
N ASP A 80 9.50 -2.78 -23.40
CA ASP A 80 10.17 -1.59 -22.90
C ASP A 80 10.28 -0.57 -24.06
N GLU A 81 9.83 0.67 -23.83
CA GLU A 81 9.78 1.74 -24.85
C GLU A 81 11.15 2.40 -25.10
N GLY A 82 12.22 1.69 -24.75
CA GLY A 82 13.60 2.12 -24.87
C GLY A 82 14.07 2.92 -23.66
N GLY A 83 15.28 2.62 -23.21
CA GLY A 83 15.93 3.22 -22.04
C GLY A 83 17.28 2.55 -21.81
N PRO A 84 18.02 2.92 -20.76
CA PRO A 84 19.22 2.18 -20.37
C PRO A 84 18.86 0.74 -19.96
N GLU A 85 19.87 -0.09 -19.77
CA GLU A 85 19.67 -1.41 -19.16
C GLU A 85 18.99 -1.28 -17.80
N LEU A 86 18.00 -2.14 -17.53
CA LEU A 86 17.29 -2.15 -16.26
C LEU A 86 18.20 -2.64 -15.15
N PRO A 87 18.39 -1.89 -14.05
CA PRO A 87 19.13 -2.37 -12.90
C PRO A 87 18.40 -3.57 -12.28
N THR A 88 19.18 -4.46 -11.66
CA THR A 88 18.62 -5.57 -10.87
C THR A 88 18.13 -5.03 -9.53
N ILE A 89 17.07 -5.62 -8.96
CA ILE A 89 16.64 -5.33 -7.60
C ILE A 89 17.73 -5.82 -6.64
N ASP A 90 18.27 -4.92 -5.82
CA ASP A 90 19.24 -5.28 -4.79
C ASP A 90 18.50 -5.80 -3.55
N ASP A 91 18.54 -7.11 -3.36
CA ASP A 91 17.91 -7.83 -2.25
C ASP A 91 18.80 -8.99 -1.75
N PRO A 92 19.99 -8.70 -1.19
CA PRO A 92 20.97 -9.73 -0.85
C PRO A 92 20.49 -10.61 0.31
N GLN A 93 19.56 -10.10 1.13
CA GLN A 93 18.93 -10.81 2.23
C GLN A 93 17.68 -11.60 1.80
N LYS A 94 17.32 -11.60 0.50
CA LYS A 94 16.13 -12.26 -0.05
C LYS A 94 14.82 -11.87 0.67
N THR A 95 14.72 -10.61 1.06
CA THR A 95 13.56 -10.04 1.80
C THR A 95 12.28 -10.02 0.99
N LEU A 96 12.36 -10.09 -0.35
CA LEU A 96 11.21 -10.23 -1.25
C LEU A 96 10.79 -11.69 -1.48
N ALA A 97 11.50 -12.68 -0.94
CA ALA A 97 11.15 -14.09 -1.15
C ALA A 97 9.70 -14.44 -0.76
N PRO A 98 9.13 -13.93 0.36
CA PRO A 98 7.71 -14.17 0.68
C PRO A 98 6.76 -13.60 -0.38
N PHE A 99 7.09 -12.43 -0.96
CA PHE A 99 6.30 -11.83 -2.04
C PHE A 99 6.36 -12.69 -3.31
N TYR A 100 7.55 -13.13 -3.72
CA TYR A 100 7.70 -14.00 -4.89
C TYR A 100 7.03 -15.37 -4.70
N ALA A 101 7.05 -15.93 -3.49
CA ALA A 101 6.28 -17.15 -3.18
C ALA A 101 4.78 -16.93 -3.37
N ARG A 102 4.24 -15.80 -2.86
CA ARG A 102 2.82 -15.44 -3.05
C ARG A 102 2.48 -15.21 -4.51
N TRP A 103 3.37 -14.58 -5.29
CA TRP A 103 3.16 -14.37 -6.72
C TRP A 103 3.25 -15.68 -7.51
N ALA A 104 4.14 -16.59 -7.14
CA ALA A 104 4.21 -17.93 -7.73
C ALA A 104 2.91 -18.74 -7.50
N GLU A 105 2.27 -18.61 -6.33
CA GLU A 105 0.94 -19.20 -6.11
C GLU A 105 -0.13 -18.63 -7.06
N VAL A 106 -0.05 -17.33 -7.39
CA VAL A 106 -0.95 -16.69 -8.36
C VAL A 106 -0.71 -17.26 -9.75
N GLU A 107 0.55 -17.35 -10.17
CA GLU A 107 0.94 -17.97 -11.46
C GLU A 107 0.46 -19.42 -11.57
N ARG A 108 0.49 -20.16 -10.47
CA ARG A 108 0.06 -21.57 -10.42
C ARG A 108 -1.45 -21.79 -10.37
N GLY A 109 -2.26 -20.76 -10.21
CA GLY A 109 -3.69 -20.98 -10.01
C GLY A 109 -4.09 -21.37 -8.57
N THR A 110 -3.15 -21.41 -7.62
CA THR A 110 -3.36 -21.97 -6.27
C THR A 110 -3.56 -20.92 -5.17
N ALA A 111 -3.37 -19.64 -5.50
CA ALA A 111 -3.54 -18.57 -4.52
C ALA A 111 -4.99 -18.49 -3.99
N LYS A 112 -5.13 -18.60 -2.66
CA LYS A 112 -6.45 -18.59 -1.98
C LYS A 112 -7.01 -17.19 -1.73
N LYS A 113 -6.19 -16.16 -1.90
CA LYS A 113 -6.54 -14.76 -1.72
C LYS A 113 -5.76 -13.92 -2.74
N PRO A 114 -6.24 -12.72 -3.09
CA PRO A 114 -5.51 -11.81 -3.96
C PRO A 114 -4.09 -11.54 -3.43
N LEU A 115 -3.12 -11.44 -4.34
CA LEU A 115 -1.83 -10.85 -4.05
C LEU A 115 -1.99 -9.32 -3.99
N ARG A 116 -1.58 -8.69 -2.90
CA ARG A 116 -1.83 -7.25 -2.70
C ARG A 116 -0.55 -6.44 -2.67
N ILE A 117 -0.43 -5.47 -3.56
CA ILE A 117 0.72 -4.56 -3.67
C ILE A 117 0.26 -3.15 -3.26
N ALA A 118 0.96 -2.54 -2.32
CA ALA A 118 0.82 -1.13 -1.99
C ALA A 118 1.96 -0.33 -2.60
N VAL A 119 1.65 0.83 -3.20
CA VAL A 119 2.67 1.77 -3.68
C VAL A 119 2.42 3.13 -3.05
N TYR A 120 3.36 3.56 -2.21
CA TYR A 120 3.45 4.96 -1.78
C TYR A 120 4.22 5.77 -2.82
N GLY A 121 3.70 6.95 -3.10
CA GLY A 121 4.39 7.90 -3.95
C GLY A 121 4.06 9.33 -3.59
N ASP A 122 4.91 10.25 -4.05
CA ASP A 122 4.68 11.67 -3.89
C ASP A 122 3.73 12.22 -4.98
N SER A 123 3.96 13.45 -5.44
CA SER A 123 3.15 14.08 -6.48
C SER A 123 3.11 13.27 -7.78
N ASN A 124 4.19 12.54 -8.13
CA ASN A 124 4.22 11.68 -9.32
C ASN A 124 3.23 10.51 -9.27
N LEU A 125 2.68 10.18 -8.10
CA LEU A 125 1.68 9.12 -7.94
C LEU A 125 0.26 9.67 -7.68
N THR A 126 0.08 10.99 -7.53
CA THR A 126 -1.26 11.57 -7.26
C THR A 126 -2.26 11.44 -8.41
N MET A 127 -1.78 11.09 -9.60
CA MET A 127 -2.60 10.82 -10.79
C MET A 127 -2.65 9.33 -11.14
N ASP A 128 -2.11 8.44 -10.30
CA ASP A 128 -2.21 6.98 -10.41
C ASP A 128 -1.55 6.36 -11.65
N GLY A 129 -0.83 7.10 -12.50
CA GLY A 129 -0.28 6.57 -13.76
C GLY A 129 0.57 5.30 -13.60
N LEU A 130 1.59 5.31 -12.72
CA LEU A 130 2.47 4.16 -12.50
C LEU A 130 1.66 2.93 -12.03
N THR A 131 0.86 3.09 -10.99
CA THR A 131 0.04 2.03 -10.38
C THR A 131 -1.06 1.55 -11.32
N ALA A 132 -1.62 2.42 -12.15
CA ALA A 132 -2.60 2.08 -13.17
C ALA A 132 -2.00 1.15 -14.23
N LEU A 133 -0.77 1.39 -14.66
CA LEU A 133 -0.13 0.45 -15.58
C LEU A 133 0.13 -0.91 -14.91
N LEU A 134 0.63 -0.94 -13.67
CA LEU A 134 0.77 -2.22 -12.95
C LEU A 134 -0.59 -2.94 -12.88
N ARG A 135 -1.64 -2.23 -12.47
CA ARG A 135 -3.01 -2.76 -12.37
C ARG A 135 -3.51 -3.32 -13.71
N ARG A 136 -3.41 -2.55 -14.79
CA ARG A 136 -3.83 -2.99 -16.14
C ARG A 136 -3.07 -4.23 -16.61
N ALA A 137 -1.76 -4.28 -16.41
CA ALA A 137 -0.94 -5.42 -16.81
C ALA A 137 -1.31 -6.67 -16.01
N PHE A 138 -1.43 -6.56 -14.68
CA PHE A 138 -1.82 -7.68 -13.84
C PHE A 138 -3.23 -8.18 -14.13
N GLN A 139 -4.19 -7.27 -14.32
CA GLN A 139 -5.56 -7.67 -14.64
C GLN A 139 -5.66 -8.28 -16.05
N LYS A 140 -4.85 -7.84 -17.01
CA LYS A 140 -4.72 -8.51 -18.32
C LYS A 140 -4.23 -9.95 -18.17
N ARG A 141 -3.34 -10.22 -17.21
CA ARG A 141 -2.72 -11.55 -17.01
C ARG A 141 -3.56 -12.49 -16.14
N TYR A 142 -4.18 -12.00 -15.08
CA TYR A 142 -4.88 -12.82 -14.07
C TYR A 142 -6.38 -12.52 -13.93
N GLY A 143 -6.91 -11.57 -14.70
CA GLY A 143 -8.30 -11.13 -14.62
C GLY A 143 -8.50 -9.90 -13.73
N ASP A 144 -9.62 -9.20 -13.94
CA ASP A 144 -9.95 -7.95 -13.23
C ASP A 144 -10.29 -8.22 -11.75
N ALA A 145 -9.36 -7.91 -10.85
CA ALA A 145 -9.53 -8.00 -9.39
C ALA A 145 -10.25 -6.79 -8.76
N GLY A 146 -10.68 -5.85 -9.59
CA GLY A 146 -11.05 -4.50 -9.21
C GLY A 146 -9.84 -3.60 -8.96
N HIS A 147 -10.13 -2.41 -8.46
CA HIS A 147 -9.20 -1.29 -8.34
C HIS A 147 -8.49 -1.19 -7.00
N GLY A 148 -8.87 -2.03 -6.03
CA GLY A 148 -8.32 -1.98 -4.69
C GLY A 148 -8.69 -0.67 -4.00
N PHE A 149 -7.74 -0.05 -3.32
CA PHE A 149 -7.94 1.17 -2.55
C PHE A 149 -8.10 2.41 -3.45
N VAL A 150 -9.14 3.21 -3.15
CA VAL A 150 -9.43 4.49 -3.77
C VAL A 150 -9.60 5.56 -2.69
N ALA A 151 -8.85 6.66 -2.80
CA ALA A 151 -9.02 7.81 -1.93
C ALA A 151 -10.38 8.50 -2.17
N LEU A 152 -11.03 8.91 -1.08
CA LEU A 152 -12.32 9.60 -1.10
C LEU A 152 -12.15 11.12 -1.02
N ALA A 153 -13.11 11.85 -1.58
CA ALA A 153 -13.17 13.32 -1.59
C ALA A 153 -11.91 14.07 -2.09
N LYS A 154 -11.07 13.41 -2.91
CA LYS A 154 -9.92 13.96 -3.67
C LYS A 154 -9.12 15.07 -2.94
N PRO A 155 -7.95 14.76 -2.33
CA PRO A 155 -7.24 15.75 -1.52
C PRO A 155 -6.68 16.95 -2.29
N TRP A 156 -6.57 16.84 -3.62
CA TRP A 156 -6.19 17.91 -4.53
C TRP A 156 -7.12 17.90 -5.75
N GLY A 157 -7.30 19.05 -6.40
CA GLY A 157 -8.16 19.17 -7.58
C GLY A 157 -7.70 18.35 -8.79
N TRP A 158 -6.41 18.04 -8.88
CA TRP A 158 -5.83 17.16 -9.91
C TRP A 158 -5.74 15.69 -9.49
N TYR A 159 -6.16 15.33 -8.27
CA TYR A 159 -6.04 13.95 -7.79
C TYR A 159 -6.95 13.03 -8.60
N HIS A 160 -6.35 11.95 -9.11
CA HIS A 160 -7.01 11.06 -10.05
C HIS A 160 -6.65 9.60 -9.77
N HIS A 161 -7.60 8.70 -10.00
CA HIS A 161 -7.39 7.26 -9.99
C HIS A 161 -7.84 6.73 -11.36
N HIS A 162 -6.95 6.10 -12.12
CA HIS A 162 -7.27 5.65 -13.46
C HIS A 162 -8.27 4.50 -13.44
N ASP A 163 -9.15 4.52 -14.44
CA ASP A 163 -10.16 3.50 -14.71
C ASP A 163 -11.13 3.29 -13.52
N VAL A 164 -11.40 4.37 -12.77
CA VAL A 164 -12.44 4.48 -11.73
C VAL A 164 -13.06 5.86 -11.80
N VAL A 165 -14.38 5.95 -11.65
CA VAL A 165 -15.05 7.24 -11.49
C VAL A 165 -15.19 7.54 -10.00
N HIS A 166 -14.57 8.60 -9.52
CA HIS A 166 -14.71 9.03 -8.12
C HIS A 166 -14.96 10.53 -8.00
N GLY A 167 -15.75 10.92 -7.00
CA GLY A 167 -16.19 12.29 -6.82
C GLY A 167 -16.81 12.54 -5.45
N PHE A 168 -17.22 13.79 -5.24
CA PHE A 168 -17.80 14.26 -4.00
C PHE A 168 -18.58 15.56 -4.21
N TYR A 169 -19.41 15.93 -3.24
CA TYR A 169 -20.07 17.23 -3.21
C TYR A 169 -19.22 18.26 -2.47
N GLU A 170 -18.83 19.30 -3.20
CA GLU A 170 -18.18 20.48 -2.64
C GLU A 170 -19.22 21.47 -2.07
N PRO A 171 -18.87 22.25 -1.04
CA PRO A 171 -17.66 22.18 -0.21
C PRO A 171 -17.88 21.27 1.02
N MET A 172 -18.64 20.18 0.91
CA MET A 172 -19.17 19.45 2.08
C MET A 172 -18.16 18.51 2.76
N TRP A 173 -17.03 18.25 2.09
CA TRP A 173 -15.93 17.45 2.62
C TRP A 173 -14.68 18.31 2.76
N LYS A 174 -14.00 18.14 3.89
CA LYS A 174 -12.63 18.59 4.07
C LYS A 174 -11.69 17.41 3.88
N ALA A 175 -10.88 17.48 2.83
CA ALA A 175 -9.84 16.49 2.63
C ALA A 175 -8.61 16.79 3.50
N TYR A 176 -7.99 15.73 3.98
CA TYR A 176 -6.73 15.74 4.70
C TYR A 176 -5.76 14.79 4.02
N ALA A 177 -4.50 15.20 3.96
CA ALA A 177 -3.39 14.31 3.68
C ALA A 177 -2.22 14.58 4.63
N THR A 178 -1.31 13.63 4.74
CA THR A 178 -0.11 13.77 5.60
C THR A 178 0.86 14.87 5.16
N THR A 179 0.54 15.65 4.14
CA THR A 179 1.33 16.78 3.66
C THR A 179 0.54 18.09 3.60
N THR A 180 -0.78 18.05 3.80
CA THR A 180 -1.61 19.27 3.79
C THR A 180 -1.66 19.92 5.16
N ALA A 181 -2.27 21.11 5.23
CA ALA A 181 -2.62 21.76 6.49
C ALA A 181 -3.27 20.74 7.43
N PRO A 182 -2.80 20.63 8.69
CA PRO A 182 -2.92 19.41 9.45
C PRO A 182 -4.39 19.09 9.80
N ALA A 183 -4.80 17.85 9.57
CA ALA A 183 -5.51 17.16 10.64
C ALA A 183 -4.49 17.05 11.78
N MET A 184 -4.61 17.89 12.81
CA MET A 184 -3.65 18.00 13.92
C MET A 184 -3.39 16.66 14.63
N ASP A 185 -4.28 15.70 14.44
CA ASP A 185 -4.29 14.40 15.10
C ASP A 185 -3.61 13.28 14.29
N ASN A 186 -3.22 13.51 13.02
CA ASN A 186 -2.58 12.54 12.12
C ASN A 186 -3.34 11.20 11.94
N HIS A 187 -4.63 11.12 12.30
CA HIS A 187 -5.47 9.93 12.09
C HIS A 187 -5.97 9.88 10.64
N MET A 188 -5.11 9.40 9.74
CA MET A 188 -5.36 9.34 8.29
C MET A 188 -5.19 7.92 7.70
N GLY A 189 -5.22 6.90 8.56
CA GLY A 189 -5.04 5.50 8.14
C GLY A 189 -3.66 5.23 7.52
N PHE A 190 -3.53 4.08 6.88
CA PHE A 190 -2.30 3.68 6.18
C PHE A 190 -2.05 4.57 4.97
N SER A 191 -3.07 4.86 4.15
CA SER A 191 -2.93 5.68 2.94
C SER A 191 -2.36 7.09 3.18
N GLY A 192 -2.49 7.60 4.40
CA GLY A 192 -2.13 8.98 4.74
C GLY A 192 -3.07 10.01 4.13
N ILE A 193 -4.28 9.59 3.76
CA ILE A 193 -5.36 10.40 3.18
C ILE A 193 -6.65 10.15 3.96
N ALA A 194 -7.39 11.22 4.27
CA ALA A 194 -8.71 11.12 4.85
C ALA A 194 -9.65 12.20 4.30
N ALA A 195 -10.96 11.98 4.42
CA ALA A 195 -12.00 12.95 4.12
C ALA A 195 -12.90 13.09 5.35
N GLU A 196 -13.15 14.31 5.81
CA GLU A 196 -14.02 14.58 6.94
C GLU A 196 -15.23 15.42 6.53
N SER A 197 -16.43 14.96 6.89
CA SER A 197 -17.66 15.68 6.60
C SER A 197 -17.73 16.96 7.41
N LEU A 198 -18.09 18.07 6.75
CA LEU A 198 -18.32 19.34 7.44
C LEU A 198 -19.76 19.45 7.96
N GLN A 199 -20.70 18.73 7.33
CA GLN A 199 -22.13 18.76 7.64
C GLN A 199 -22.84 17.49 7.16
N GLY A 200 -24.11 17.33 7.55
CA GLY A 200 -24.99 16.31 7.00
C GLY A 200 -25.27 16.53 5.51
N GLY A 201 -25.48 15.43 4.78
CA GLY A 201 -25.65 15.41 3.33
C GLY A 201 -24.34 15.38 2.53
N ALA A 202 -23.17 15.41 3.21
CA ALA A 202 -21.88 15.33 2.55
C ALA A 202 -21.74 13.96 1.85
N LEU A 203 -21.69 13.95 0.51
CA LEU A 203 -21.61 12.74 -0.30
C LEU A 203 -20.24 12.63 -0.97
N THR A 204 -19.62 11.46 -0.90
CA THR A 204 -18.49 11.07 -1.76
C THR A 204 -18.74 9.68 -2.32
N TRP A 205 -18.23 9.37 -3.50
CA TRP A 205 -18.51 8.10 -4.17
C TRP A 205 -17.32 7.60 -4.98
N VAL A 206 -17.38 6.29 -5.23
CA VAL A 206 -16.53 5.56 -6.16
C VAL A 206 -17.45 4.71 -7.03
N ALA A 207 -17.17 4.65 -8.31
CA ALA A 207 -17.94 3.89 -9.29
C ALA A 207 -17.00 3.23 -10.30
N THR A 208 -17.47 2.13 -10.87
CA THR A 208 -16.83 1.46 -11.99
C THR A 208 -16.58 2.44 -13.14
N ALA A 209 -15.53 2.19 -13.93
CA ALA A 209 -15.25 2.97 -15.13
C ALA A 209 -16.39 2.90 -16.15
N GLU A 210 -16.45 3.93 -16.99
CA GLU A 210 -17.40 4.06 -18.08
C GLU A 210 -16.68 4.05 -19.44
N GLY A 211 -17.44 3.98 -20.53
CA GLY A 211 -16.92 4.16 -21.89
C GLY A 211 -15.88 3.13 -22.33
N ASP A 212 -14.78 3.62 -22.90
CA ASP A 212 -13.70 2.85 -23.51
C ASP A 212 -12.55 2.51 -22.54
N ALA A 213 -12.75 2.71 -21.23
CA ALA A 213 -11.75 2.36 -20.22
C ALA A 213 -11.23 0.91 -20.42
N PRO A 214 -9.90 0.68 -20.30
CA PRO A 214 -9.31 -0.63 -20.57
C PRO A 214 -9.69 -1.68 -19.52
N ILE A 215 -10.01 -1.26 -18.29
CA ILE A 215 -10.37 -2.10 -17.15
C ILE A 215 -11.40 -1.37 -16.25
N GLY A 216 -11.84 -2.01 -15.16
CA GLY A 216 -12.58 -1.33 -14.09
C GLY A 216 -14.08 -1.16 -14.31
N LYS A 217 -14.64 -1.81 -15.34
CA LYS A 217 -16.07 -1.68 -15.71
C LYS A 217 -17.02 -2.49 -14.84
N THR A 218 -16.47 -3.36 -13.99
CA THR A 218 -17.25 -4.26 -13.13
C THR A 218 -16.66 -4.32 -11.73
N ALA A 219 -17.52 -4.41 -10.72
CA ALA A 219 -17.14 -4.67 -9.34
C ALA A 219 -18.26 -5.45 -8.64
N SER A 220 -17.94 -6.09 -7.52
CA SER A 220 -18.95 -6.79 -6.69
C SER A 220 -18.71 -6.64 -5.20
N HIS A 221 -17.56 -6.10 -4.78
CA HIS A 221 -17.17 -5.98 -3.38
C HIS A 221 -16.73 -4.54 -3.10
N PHE A 222 -17.40 -3.88 -2.17
CA PHE A 222 -17.16 -2.47 -1.85
C PHE A 222 -16.89 -2.35 -0.36
N GLY A 223 -15.75 -1.76 0.00
CA GLY A 223 -15.37 -1.53 1.39
C GLY A 223 -15.15 -0.06 1.68
N VAL A 224 -15.23 0.33 2.95
CA VAL A 224 -14.89 1.67 3.42
C VAL A 224 -14.20 1.59 4.77
N TYR A 225 -13.05 2.25 4.86
CA TYR A 225 -12.35 2.48 6.11
C TYR A 225 -12.78 3.83 6.69
N PHE A 226 -12.97 3.91 8.00
CA PHE A 226 -13.37 5.13 8.69
C PHE A 226 -12.78 5.19 10.10
N LEU A 227 -12.78 6.38 10.69
CA LEU A 227 -12.30 6.60 12.04
C LEU A 227 -13.44 6.50 13.05
N LYS A 228 -13.28 5.68 14.08
CA LYS A 228 -14.21 5.64 15.22
C LYS A 228 -13.73 6.49 16.38
N ARG A 229 -14.59 7.34 16.95
CA ARG A 229 -14.28 8.24 18.09
C ARG A 229 -15.54 8.76 18.81
N PRO A 230 -15.46 9.23 20.06
CA PRO A 230 -16.65 9.61 20.84
C PRO A 230 -17.57 10.66 20.22
N GLN A 231 -17.00 11.67 19.56
CA GLN A 231 -17.75 12.80 18.99
C GLN A 231 -17.97 12.66 17.47
N ALA A 232 -17.93 11.44 16.95
CA ALA A 232 -18.14 11.18 15.53
C ALA A 232 -19.63 11.13 15.15
N GLY A 233 -19.89 10.97 13.86
CA GLY A 233 -21.23 10.96 13.27
C GLY A 233 -21.71 9.58 12.84
N THR A 234 -22.80 9.58 12.06
CA THR A 234 -23.22 8.41 11.27
C THR A 234 -23.14 8.72 9.79
N PHE A 235 -22.98 7.70 8.96
CA PHE A 235 -23.07 7.82 7.51
C PHE A 235 -23.83 6.64 6.90
N GLU A 236 -24.38 6.86 5.72
CA GLU A 236 -25.03 5.83 4.92
C GLU A 236 -24.07 5.31 3.85
N ILE A 237 -24.08 3.99 3.63
CA ILE A 237 -23.57 3.38 2.41
C ILE A 237 -24.74 3.23 1.45
N ARG A 238 -24.58 3.78 0.25
CA ARG A 238 -25.55 3.74 -0.84
C ARG A 238 -24.97 3.00 -2.03
N LEU A 239 -25.65 1.94 -2.48
CA LEU A 239 -25.33 1.22 -3.70
C LEU A 239 -26.36 1.60 -4.76
N ASP A 240 -25.89 2.16 -5.88
CA ASP A 240 -26.72 2.58 -7.03
C ASP A 240 -27.91 3.47 -6.61
N GLY A 241 -27.63 4.39 -5.68
CA GLY A 241 -28.60 5.35 -5.16
C GLY A 241 -29.49 4.83 -4.03
N LYS A 242 -29.49 3.53 -3.73
CA LYS A 242 -30.27 2.93 -2.63
C LYS A 242 -29.43 2.85 -1.37
N VAL A 243 -30.00 3.27 -0.23
CA VAL A 243 -29.36 3.06 1.08
C VAL A 243 -29.36 1.56 1.38
N VAL A 244 -28.17 0.99 1.56
CA VAL A 244 -28.00 -0.44 1.88
C VAL A 244 -27.51 -0.66 3.30
N LYS A 245 -26.86 0.35 3.91
CA LYS A 245 -26.38 0.29 5.28
C LYS A 245 -26.29 1.67 5.92
N GLU A 246 -26.57 1.76 7.21
CA GLU A 246 -26.23 2.90 8.05
C GLU A 246 -25.11 2.48 9.01
N VAL A 247 -24.10 3.34 9.18
CA VAL A 247 -22.89 3.06 9.95
C VAL A 247 -22.72 4.12 11.03
N ASP A 248 -22.62 3.68 12.28
CA ASP A 248 -22.27 4.54 13.41
C ASP A 248 -20.75 4.55 13.62
N THR A 249 -20.17 5.75 13.58
CA THR A 249 -18.72 5.95 13.76
C THR A 249 -18.36 6.35 15.19
N ARG A 250 -19.33 6.36 16.12
CA ARG A 250 -19.07 6.65 17.53
C ARG A 250 -18.41 5.44 18.20
N SER A 251 -17.50 5.73 19.12
CA SER A 251 -16.89 4.74 20.02
C SER A 251 -16.77 5.33 21.42
N SER A 252 -16.97 4.51 22.44
CA SER A 252 -16.70 4.87 23.84
C SER A 252 -15.21 4.76 24.21
N ALA A 253 -14.37 4.27 23.30
CA ALA A 253 -12.94 4.14 23.51
C ALA A 253 -12.25 5.50 23.73
N ALA A 254 -11.26 5.53 24.62
CA ALA A 254 -10.47 6.73 24.91
C ALA A 254 -9.52 7.11 23.76
N LYS A 255 -9.14 6.15 22.91
CA LYS A 255 -8.32 6.36 21.72
C LYS A 255 -9.15 6.09 20.46
N PRO A 256 -8.87 6.77 19.34
CA PRO A 256 -9.52 6.44 18.08
C PRO A 256 -9.20 5.02 17.62
N GLU A 257 -10.16 4.41 16.93
CA GLU A 257 -10.07 3.02 16.43
C GLU A 257 -10.36 3.00 14.93
N LEU A 258 -9.88 1.96 14.24
CA LEU A 258 -10.28 1.72 12.86
C LEU A 258 -11.70 1.15 12.80
N GLY A 259 -12.54 1.74 11.96
CA GLY A 259 -13.75 1.12 11.46
C GLY A 259 -13.54 0.62 10.04
N TYR A 260 -14.11 -0.55 9.73
CA TYR A 260 -14.22 -1.05 8.37
C TYR A 260 -15.62 -1.62 8.16
N GLU A 261 -16.23 -1.28 7.03
CA GLU A 261 -17.50 -1.83 6.60
C GLU A 261 -17.42 -2.25 5.14
N ALA A 262 -18.08 -3.35 4.80
CA ALA A 262 -18.14 -3.88 3.46
C ALA A 262 -19.56 -4.28 3.05
N ILE A 263 -19.84 -4.18 1.76
CA ILE A 263 -21.05 -4.65 1.10
C ILE A 263 -20.69 -5.42 -0.16
N THR A 264 -21.58 -6.31 -0.58
CA THR A 264 -21.46 -7.06 -1.83
C THR A 264 -22.63 -6.73 -2.77
N ALA A 265 -22.39 -6.85 -4.07
CA ALA A 265 -23.38 -6.73 -5.12
C ALA A 265 -23.23 -7.89 -6.12
N GLU A 266 -24.18 -8.00 -7.04
CA GLU A 266 -23.94 -8.76 -8.26
C GLU A 266 -22.73 -8.17 -9.00
N ASP A 267 -22.04 -8.98 -9.80
CA ASP A 267 -20.86 -8.51 -10.49
C ASP A 267 -21.26 -7.70 -11.72
N GLY A 268 -21.01 -6.39 -11.68
CA GLY A 268 -21.54 -5.48 -12.69
C GLY A 268 -21.07 -4.03 -12.53
N PRO A 269 -21.57 -3.12 -13.38
CA PRO A 269 -21.33 -1.69 -13.23
C PRO A 269 -22.08 -1.15 -12.01
N HIS A 270 -21.35 -0.48 -11.13
CA HIS A 270 -21.90 -0.01 -9.85
C HIS A 270 -21.31 1.32 -9.43
N LYS A 271 -22.11 2.07 -8.65
CA LYS A 271 -21.69 3.23 -7.90
C LYS A 271 -21.96 3.02 -6.42
N VAL A 272 -20.90 2.99 -5.62
CA VAL A 272 -20.99 3.05 -4.15
C VAL A 272 -20.76 4.49 -3.68
N ALA A 273 -21.67 5.00 -2.86
CA ALA A 273 -21.58 6.33 -2.29
C ALA A 273 -21.68 6.28 -0.76
N PHE A 274 -20.97 7.20 -0.11
CA PHE A 274 -20.91 7.35 1.33
C PHE A 274 -21.46 8.73 1.67
N MET A 275 -22.60 8.77 2.37
CA MET A 275 -23.27 10.02 2.71
C MET A 275 -23.29 10.25 4.21
N ALA A 276 -22.55 11.24 4.69
CA ALA A 276 -22.55 11.59 6.10
C ALA A 276 -23.91 12.20 6.51
N ARG A 277 -24.45 11.78 7.66
CA ARG A 277 -25.68 12.34 8.25
C ARG A 277 -25.38 13.54 9.14
N THR A 278 -24.15 13.67 9.60
CA THR A 278 -23.66 14.78 10.42
C THR A 278 -22.29 15.27 9.93
N GLY A 279 -21.82 16.39 10.47
CA GLY A 279 -20.39 16.74 10.42
C GLY A 279 -19.56 15.80 11.30
N GLY A 280 -18.25 15.73 11.05
CA GLY A 280 -17.29 15.01 11.87
C GLY A 280 -17.16 13.51 11.56
N VAL A 281 -17.77 12.99 10.49
CA VAL A 281 -17.48 11.63 9.98
C VAL A 281 -16.17 11.69 9.21
N ARG A 282 -15.18 10.87 9.58
CA ARG A 282 -13.91 10.78 8.86
C ARG A 282 -13.75 9.43 8.15
N LEU A 283 -13.73 9.47 6.83
CA LEU A 283 -13.47 8.32 5.97
C LEU A 283 -11.98 8.29 5.60
N LEU A 284 -11.40 7.10 5.58
CA LEU A 284 -9.96 6.86 5.35
C LEU A 284 -9.68 6.26 3.96
N GLY A 285 -10.74 6.12 3.15
CA GLY A 285 -10.72 5.58 1.79
C GLY A 285 -11.70 4.42 1.61
N ALA A 286 -11.90 4.02 0.36
CA ALA A 286 -12.76 2.92 -0.02
C ALA A 286 -11.97 1.84 -0.75
N THR A 287 -12.52 0.62 -0.81
CA THR A 287 -12.03 -0.43 -1.70
C THR A 287 -13.09 -0.76 -2.73
N LEU A 288 -12.67 -0.92 -3.99
CA LEU A 288 -13.51 -1.35 -5.11
C LEU A 288 -12.89 -2.64 -5.66
N GLU A 289 -13.44 -3.78 -5.32
CA GLU A 289 -12.88 -5.10 -5.63
C GLU A 289 -13.92 -6.03 -6.25
N ARG A 290 -13.44 -7.13 -6.80
CA ARG A 290 -14.25 -8.28 -7.20
C ARG A 290 -13.41 -9.55 -7.14
N GLU A 291 -14.06 -10.69 -7.05
CA GLU A 291 -13.40 -11.98 -7.20
C GLU A 291 -13.37 -12.34 -8.70
N PRO A 292 -12.21 -12.39 -9.35
CA PRO A 292 -12.16 -12.86 -10.73
C PRO A 292 -12.62 -14.30 -10.79
N LYS A 293 -13.37 -14.62 -11.84
CA LYS A 293 -13.77 -16.00 -12.13
C LYS A 293 -13.01 -16.49 -13.35
N GLY A 294 -12.50 -17.71 -13.29
CA GLY A 294 -11.86 -18.38 -14.40
C GLY A 294 -12.89 -18.76 -15.48
N PRO A 295 -12.44 -19.27 -16.65
CA PRO A 295 -13.34 -19.77 -17.69
C PRO A 295 -14.28 -20.88 -17.20
N ASP A 296 -13.91 -21.58 -16.13
CA ASP A 296 -14.71 -22.63 -15.47
C ASP A 296 -15.69 -22.09 -14.40
N GLY A 297 -15.75 -20.76 -14.23
CA GLY A 297 -16.62 -20.09 -13.28
C GLY A 297 -16.14 -20.11 -11.82
N LYS A 298 -14.97 -20.70 -11.53
CA LYS A 298 -14.41 -20.77 -10.17
C LYS A 298 -13.60 -19.51 -9.83
N PRO A 299 -13.44 -19.18 -8.53
CA PRO A 299 -12.51 -18.13 -8.12
C PRO A 299 -11.13 -18.34 -8.76
N HIS A 300 -10.60 -17.29 -9.37
CA HIS A 300 -9.31 -17.28 -10.04
C HIS A 300 -8.34 -16.39 -9.26
N PRO A 301 -7.05 -16.77 -9.13
CA PRO A 301 -6.07 -15.91 -8.52
C PRO A 301 -6.03 -14.52 -9.13
N SER A 302 -5.71 -13.54 -8.30
CA SER A 302 -5.83 -12.15 -8.69
C SER A 302 -4.76 -11.31 -8.00
N VAL A 303 -4.52 -10.13 -8.56
CA VAL A 303 -3.57 -9.16 -8.01
C VAL A 303 -4.27 -7.81 -7.90
N THR A 304 -4.18 -7.17 -6.74
CA THR A 304 -4.69 -5.81 -6.51
C THR A 304 -3.52 -4.86 -6.26
N VAL A 305 -3.55 -3.69 -6.89
CA VAL A 305 -2.53 -2.64 -6.74
C VAL A 305 -3.16 -1.39 -6.13
N ASP A 306 -2.84 -1.14 -4.87
CA ASP A 306 -3.27 0.04 -4.13
C ASP A 306 -2.33 1.20 -4.38
N SER A 307 -2.90 2.35 -4.74
CA SER A 307 -2.16 3.60 -4.97
C SER A 307 -2.32 4.54 -3.79
N PHE A 308 -1.20 4.84 -3.11
CA PHE A 308 -1.11 5.80 -2.01
C PHE A 308 -0.28 7.01 -2.44
N GLY A 309 -0.72 7.65 -3.53
CA GLY A 309 -0.16 8.92 -3.98
C GLY A 309 -0.54 10.06 -3.03
N VAL A 310 0.44 10.75 -2.46
CA VAL A 310 0.24 11.89 -1.57
C VAL A 310 1.11 13.04 -2.06
N GLY A 311 0.52 14.16 -2.45
CA GLY A 311 1.28 15.32 -2.95
C GLY A 311 2.35 15.76 -1.95
N SER A 312 3.59 15.95 -2.41
CA SER A 312 4.74 16.32 -1.57
C SER A 312 5.12 15.32 -0.47
N LEU A 313 4.74 14.04 -0.60
CA LEU A 313 5.07 13.00 0.38
C LEU A 313 6.59 12.90 0.59
N ASN A 314 6.98 12.76 1.85
CA ASN A 314 8.36 12.57 2.26
C ASN A 314 8.41 11.70 3.53
N ALA A 315 9.60 11.30 3.95
CA ALA A 315 9.80 10.43 5.10
C ALA A 315 9.24 11.01 6.42
N TRP A 316 9.34 12.32 6.64
CA TRP A 316 8.74 12.97 7.82
C TRP A 316 7.22 12.78 7.85
N ALA A 317 6.58 13.03 6.72
CA ALA A 317 5.13 12.89 6.56
C ALA A 317 4.66 11.44 6.70
N LEU A 318 5.46 10.46 6.29
CA LEU A 318 5.16 9.05 6.56
C LEU A 318 5.36 8.71 8.04
N ALA A 319 6.45 9.18 8.65
CA ALA A 319 6.83 8.88 10.02
C ALA A 319 5.86 9.46 11.09
N ARG A 320 5.06 10.47 10.72
CA ARG A 320 4.08 11.11 11.61
C ARG A 320 2.69 10.48 11.61
N LEU A 321 2.41 9.54 10.70
CA LEU A 321 1.11 8.86 10.68
C LEU A 321 0.85 8.19 12.03
N ASP A 322 -0.34 8.41 12.58
CA ASP A 322 -0.69 7.84 13.86
C ASP A 322 -0.74 6.30 13.78
N THR A 323 -0.12 5.64 14.75
CA THR A 323 0.07 4.19 14.71
C THR A 323 -1.15 3.37 15.12
N SER A 324 -2.15 3.95 15.80
CA SER A 324 -3.30 3.19 16.30
C SER A 324 -4.16 2.69 15.13
N VAL A 325 -4.60 3.62 14.30
CA VAL A 325 -5.48 3.35 13.15
C VAL A 325 -4.69 2.80 11.97
N ASN A 326 -3.48 3.30 11.74
CA ASN A 326 -2.64 2.88 10.62
C ASN A 326 -2.29 1.39 10.72
N ARG A 327 -1.84 0.93 11.90
CA ARG A 327 -1.45 -0.47 12.11
C ARG A 327 -2.62 -1.42 11.86
N GLU A 328 -3.80 -1.11 12.41
CA GLU A 328 -5.00 -1.91 12.20
C GLU A 328 -5.39 -1.95 10.72
N MET A 329 -5.25 -0.83 10.00
CA MET A 329 -5.59 -0.78 8.58
C MET A 329 -4.61 -1.59 7.74
N LEU A 330 -3.32 -1.52 8.04
CA LEU A 330 -2.28 -2.33 7.41
C LEU A 330 -2.49 -3.84 7.67
N THR A 331 -2.80 -4.22 8.92
CA THR A 331 -3.11 -5.61 9.28
C THR A 331 -4.38 -6.10 8.59
N HIS A 332 -5.44 -5.29 8.50
CA HIS A 332 -6.68 -5.65 7.83
C HIS A 332 -6.52 -5.77 6.31
N ARG A 333 -5.82 -4.81 5.69
CA ARG A 333 -5.63 -4.79 4.23
C ARG A 333 -4.68 -5.89 3.77
N ASP A 334 -3.72 -6.26 4.63
CA ASP A 334 -2.84 -7.41 4.50
C ASP A 334 -2.04 -7.43 3.18
N HIS A 335 -1.30 -6.36 2.91
CA HIS A 335 -0.43 -6.25 1.74
C HIS A 335 0.69 -7.30 1.76
N ASP A 336 0.99 -7.88 0.60
CA ASP A 336 2.10 -8.81 0.38
C ASP A 336 3.39 -8.09 -0.04
N LEU A 337 3.29 -6.85 -0.51
CA LEU A 337 4.43 -5.96 -0.82
C LEU A 337 4.05 -4.51 -0.56
N VAL A 338 4.96 -3.74 0.05
CA VAL A 338 4.87 -2.28 0.14
C VAL A 338 6.06 -1.65 -0.60
N MET A 339 5.76 -0.82 -1.58
CA MET A 339 6.73 -0.09 -2.38
C MET A 339 6.72 1.39 -2.01
N PHE A 340 7.91 2.00 -1.98
CA PHE A 340 8.07 3.41 -1.68
C PHE A 340 8.80 4.13 -2.82
N LEU A 341 8.06 4.88 -3.63
CA LEU A 341 8.57 5.86 -4.58
C LEU A 341 8.51 7.26 -3.95
N VAL A 342 9.35 7.49 -2.94
CA VAL A 342 9.39 8.74 -2.18
C VAL A 342 10.83 9.21 -2.07
N GLY A 343 11.04 10.53 -2.17
CA GLY A 343 12.39 11.08 -2.05
C GLY A 343 12.60 12.44 -2.73
N THR A 344 11.85 12.72 -3.80
CA THR A 344 11.89 14.00 -4.53
C THR A 344 11.71 15.22 -3.61
N ASN A 345 10.83 15.05 -2.61
CA ASN A 345 10.44 16.06 -1.65
C ASN A 345 11.26 16.01 -0.33
N MET A 346 12.36 15.25 -0.29
CA MET A 346 13.21 15.19 0.89
C MET A 346 13.95 16.52 1.10
N TYR A 347 13.75 17.12 2.29
CA TYR A 347 14.33 18.42 2.64
C TYR A 347 15.38 18.33 3.77
N ALA A 348 15.32 17.29 4.60
CA ALA A 348 16.20 17.09 5.76
C ALA A 348 16.91 15.74 5.62
N LEU A 349 17.98 15.71 4.82
CA LEU A 349 18.74 14.50 4.53
C LEU A 349 19.32 13.87 5.81
N GLU A 350 19.68 14.68 6.79
CA GLU A 350 20.19 14.25 8.09
C GLU A 350 19.15 13.50 8.94
N LYS A 351 17.86 13.65 8.62
CA LYS A 351 16.74 12.99 9.31
C LYS A 351 16.18 11.78 8.57
N HIS A 352 16.71 11.49 7.38
CA HIS A 352 16.12 10.50 6.49
C HIS A 352 16.12 9.09 7.11
N HIS A 353 17.26 8.63 7.64
CA HIS A 353 17.37 7.35 8.35
C HIS A 353 16.45 7.29 9.58
N GLU A 354 16.39 8.36 10.38
CA GLU A 354 15.53 8.43 11.57
C GLU A 354 14.05 8.22 11.21
N TRP A 355 13.58 8.95 10.20
CA TRP A 355 12.18 8.94 9.79
C TRP A 355 11.80 7.65 9.07
N MET A 356 12.59 7.21 8.09
CA MET A 356 12.31 5.94 7.41
C MET A 356 12.48 4.74 8.34
N GLY A 357 13.43 4.77 9.27
CA GLY A 357 13.54 3.75 10.30
C GLY A 357 12.30 3.70 11.20
N ARG A 358 11.65 4.84 11.48
CA ARG A 358 10.35 4.86 12.18
C ARG A 358 9.23 4.24 11.33
N VAL A 359 9.17 4.56 10.04
CA VAL A 359 8.22 3.94 9.10
C VAL A 359 8.41 2.42 9.08
N MET A 360 9.65 1.95 8.92
CA MET A 360 9.98 0.52 8.90
C MET A 360 9.59 -0.18 10.20
N ARG A 361 9.89 0.42 11.37
CA ARG A 361 9.44 -0.12 12.66
C ARG A 361 7.92 -0.24 12.73
N HIS A 362 7.17 0.76 12.25
CA HIS A 362 5.71 0.67 12.24
C HIS A 362 5.20 -0.48 11.34
N LEU A 363 5.76 -0.61 10.12
CA LEU A 363 5.40 -1.71 9.21
C LEU A 363 5.68 -3.07 9.82
N ARG A 364 6.89 -3.27 10.37
CA ARG A 364 7.32 -4.54 11.00
C ARG A 364 6.50 -4.86 12.24
N ALA A 365 6.05 -3.84 12.96
CA ALA A 365 5.19 -4.00 14.12
C ALA A 365 3.75 -4.40 13.72
N ALA A 366 3.27 -4.04 12.53
CA ALA A 366 1.98 -4.49 12.01
C ALA A 366 2.02 -5.88 11.38
N LYS A 367 3.10 -6.16 10.62
CA LYS A 367 3.34 -7.43 9.93
C LYS A 367 4.84 -7.72 9.90
N PRO A 368 5.34 -8.56 10.83
CA PRO A 368 6.71 -9.05 10.78
C PRO A 368 7.00 -9.70 9.43
N GLY A 369 8.20 -9.46 8.88
CA GLY A 369 8.60 -10.02 7.59
C GLY A 369 7.89 -9.44 6.35
N LEU A 370 7.07 -8.38 6.47
CA LEU A 370 6.42 -7.74 5.32
C LEU A 370 7.45 -7.34 4.23
N PRO A 371 7.36 -7.87 2.99
CA PRO A 371 8.24 -7.44 1.92
C PRO A 371 8.12 -5.93 1.65
N VAL A 372 9.27 -5.25 1.60
CA VAL A 372 9.36 -3.81 1.33
C VAL A 372 10.37 -3.57 0.23
N LEU A 373 10.01 -2.73 -0.74
CA LEU A 373 10.89 -2.30 -1.82
C LEU A 373 10.99 -0.77 -1.84
N PHE A 374 12.19 -0.25 -1.60
CA PHE A 374 12.49 1.15 -1.83
C PHE A 374 12.85 1.39 -3.29
N LEU A 375 12.22 2.39 -3.89
CA LEU A 375 12.55 2.88 -5.22
C LEU A 375 13.31 4.19 -5.04
N ALA A 376 14.49 4.32 -5.65
CA ALA A 376 15.18 5.61 -5.71
C ALA A 376 14.22 6.71 -6.25
N PRO A 377 14.37 7.98 -5.84
CA PRO A 377 13.57 9.04 -6.45
C PRO A 377 13.93 9.19 -7.95
N PRO A 378 12.99 9.65 -8.78
CA PRO A 378 13.25 9.91 -10.20
C PRO A 378 14.27 11.04 -10.38
N ASP A 379 14.81 11.14 -11.60
CA ASP A 379 15.62 12.30 -11.97
C ASP A 379 14.76 13.56 -12.00
N ILE A 380 15.31 14.67 -11.50
CA ILE A 380 14.68 15.98 -11.58
C ILE A 380 15.74 17.05 -11.85
N THR A 381 15.32 18.17 -12.41
CA THR A 381 16.13 19.40 -12.40
C THR A 381 15.36 20.51 -11.73
N LEU A 382 16.00 21.20 -10.77
CA LEU A 382 15.34 22.26 -10.00
C LEU A 382 16.18 23.54 -10.05
N GLY A 383 15.53 24.65 -10.43
CA GLY A 383 16.12 25.99 -10.40
C GLY A 383 17.31 26.23 -11.35
N ASN A 384 17.58 25.29 -12.28
CA ASN A 384 18.75 25.36 -13.17
C ASN A 384 18.44 25.20 -14.67
N HIS A 385 17.16 25.21 -15.05
CA HIS A 385 16.68 25.11 -16.44
C HIS A 385 17.15 23.85 -17.18
N GLY A 386 17.13 22.68 -16.53
CA GLY A 386 17.50 21.42 -17.17
C GLY A 386 19.00 21.25 -17.45
N LYS A 387 19.86 22.02 -16.78
CA LYS A 387 21.32 21.97 -17.01
C LYS A 387 22.01 20.93 -16.14
N LYS A 388 21.44 20.58 -14.98
CA LYS A 388 22.00 19.62 -14.03
C LYS A 388 20.88 18.90 -13.28
N THR A 389 21.09 17.61 -13.01
CA THR A 389 20.29 16.86 -12.04
C THR A 389 20.40 17.51 -10.66
N ASP A 390 19.31 17.49 -9.90
CA ASP A 390 19.34 17.91 -8.50
C ASP A 390 20.23 16.95 -7.69
N PRO A 391 21.33 17.43 -7.07
CA PRO A 391 22.27 16.58 -6.36
C PRO A 391 21.66 15.86 -5.14
N ARG A 392 20.47 16.29 -4.68
CA ARG A 392 19.73 15.57 -3.62
C ARG A 392 19.28 14.19 -4.06
N ILE A 393 19.00 13.97 -5.35
CA ILE A 393 18.51 12.68 -5.86
C ILE A 393 19.51 11.56 -5.57
N HIS A 394 20.80 11.78 -5.86
CA HIS A 394 21.88 10.85 -5.53
C HIS A 394 21.95 10.55 -4.03
N LYS A 395 21.97 11.59 -3.19
CA LYS A 395 22.07 11.42 -1.73
C LYS A 395 20.88 10.66 -1.16
N VAL A 396 19.67 10.93 -1.66
CA VAL A 396 18.46 10.23 -1.22
C VAL A 396 18.48 8.78 -1.68
N ALA A 397 18.93 8.49 -2.91
CA ALA A 397 19.07 7.13 -3.41
C ALA A 397 20.07 6.33 -2.57
N GLU A 398 21.26 6.88 -2.30
CA GLU A 398 22.27 6.28 -1.41
C GLU A 398 21.70 6.00 -0.01
N GLN A 399 20.99 6.97 0.59
CA GLN A 399 20.37 6.79 1.90
C GLN A 399 19.28 5.71 1.89
N LEU A 400 18.39 5.68 0.89
CA LEU A 400 17.36 4.64 0.78
C LEU A 400 17.98 3.25 0.62
N HIS A 401 19.10 3.15 -0.12
CA HIS A 401 19.85 1.91 -0.25
C HIS A 401 20.41 1.42 1.09
N ASP A 402 21.00 2.33 1.87
CA ASP A 402 21.53 1.97 3.19
C ASP A 402 20.44 1.66 4.21
N ILE A 403 19.33 2.41 4.19
CA ILE A 403 18.12 2.14 4.99
C ILE A 403 17.54 0.75 4.64
N ALA A 404 17.55 0.37 3.36
CA ALA A 404 17.09 -0.94 2.92
C ALA A 404 17.92 -2.07 3.56
N LYS A 405 19.25 -1.94 3.53
CA LYS A 405 20.18 -2.89 4.17
C LYS A 405 19.97 -2.96 5.68
N GLU A 406 19.85 -1.80 6.33
CA GLU A 406 19.69 -1.68 7.79
C GLU A 406 18.38 -2.33 8.30
N HIS A 407 17.29 -2.22 7.53
CA HIS A 407 15.96 -2.64 7.98
C HIS A 407 15.42 -3.91 7.32
N GLY A 408 16.25 -4.62 6.56
CA GLY A 408 15.83 -5.83 5.85
C GLY A 408 14.72 -5.52 4.85
N ALA A 409 15.04 -4.69 3.86
CA ALA A 409 14.20 -4.39 2.71
C ALA A 409 15.05 -4.44 1.43
N ALA A 410 14.38 -4.51 0.28
CA ALA A 410 15.00 -4.44 -1.02
C ALA A 410 15.10 -2.99 -1.51
N PHE A 411 16.01 -2.75 -2.45
CA PHE A 411 16.19 -1.47 -3.11
C PHE A 411 16.23 -1.67 -4.63
N TRP A 412 15.63 -0.74 -5.37
CA TRP A 412 15.76 -0.68 -6.81
C TRP A 412 16.03 0.74 -7.29
N ASP A 413 17.05 0.87 -8.12
CA ASP A 413 17.50 2.16 -8.64
C ASP A 413 16.61 2.65 -9.78
N PHE A 414 15.47 3.24 -9.40
CA PHE A 414 14.53 3.86 -10.33
C PHE A 414 15.16 5.02 -11.13
N HIS A 415 16.15 5.73 -10.56
CA HIS A 415 16.87 6.82 -11.24
C HIS A 415 17.73 6.27 -12.38
N ALA A 416 18.55 5.25 -12.09
CA ALA A 416 19.34 4.57 -13.10
C ALA A 416 18.43 3.89 -14.13
N ALA A 417 17.33 3.27 -13.70
CA ALA A 417 16.33 2.74 -14.62
C ALA A 417 15.85 3.83 -15.56
N MET A 418 15.40 4.98 -15.05
CA MET A 418 14.91 6.11 -15.86
C MET A 418 15.93 6.61 -16.91
N GLY A 419 17.23 6.56 -16.63
CA GLY A 419 18.27 7.08 -17.52
C GLY A 419 19.45 7.73 -16.81
N GLY A 420 19.42 7.82 -15.49
CA GLY A 420 20.42 8.54 -14.71
C GLY A 420 20.29 10.06 -14.85
N ASP A 421 21.44 10.75 -14.76
CA ASP A 421 21.51 12.20 -14.82
C ASP A 421 20.90 12.78 -16.11
N LEU A 422 20.13 13.85 -15.94
CA LEU A 422 19.40 14.57 -16.98
C LEU A 422 18.37 13.73 -17.75
N SER A 423 18.05 12.53 -17.28
CA SER A 423 17.01 11.71 -17.89
C SER A 423 15.64 12.37 -17.86
N ILE A 424 15.35 13.28 -16.91
CA ILE A 424 14.08 14.02 -16.91
C ILE A 424 13.97 14.98 -18.10
N VAL A 425 15.10 15.50 -18.57
CA VAL A 425 15.15 16.34 -19.78
C VAL A 425 14.85 15.49 -21.01
N ALA A 426 15.46 14.30 -21.10
CA ALA A 426 15.16 13.34 -22.16
C ALA A 426 13.69 12.89 -22.13
N PHE A 427 13.12 12.68 -20.94
CA PHE A 427 11.70 12.38 -20.77
C PHE A 427 10.81 13.53 -21.26
N ARG A 428 11.13 14.78 -20.90
CA ARG A 428 10.39 15.95 -21.39
C ARG A 428 10.44 16.03 -22.92
N ASP A 429 11.59 15.80 -23.52
CA ASP A 429 11.76 15.86 -24.97
C ASP A 429 10.94 14.77 -25.69
N LYS A 430 10.69 13.64 -25.02
CA LYS A 430 9.74 12.59 -25.45
C LYS A 430 8.29 12.83 -25.03
N LYS A 431 7.97 13.93 -24.33
CA LYS A 431 6.66 14.23 -23.72
C LYS A 431 6.23 13.24 -22.61
N TRP A 432 7.20 12.56 -22.01
CA TRP A 432 7.03 11.68 -20.85
C TRP A 432 7.16 12.44 -19.52
N ALA A 433 7.67 13.66 -19.54
CA ALA A 433 7.68 14.57 -18.39
C ALA A 433 7.05 15.92 -18.72
N GLN A 434 6.51 16.56 -17.69
CA GLN A 434 5.99 17.90 -17.72
C GLN A 434 7.11 18.91 -17.97
N ALA A 435 6.73 20.11 -18.41
CA ALA A 435 7.68 21.20 -18.69
C ALA A 435 8.46 21.66 -17.44
N ASP A 436 7.99 21.32 -16.24
CA ASP A 436 8.63 21.67 -14.97
C ASP A 436 9.87 20.83 -14.65
N LEU A 437 10.15 19.76 -15.41
CA LEU A 437 11.28 18.85 -15.21
C LEU A 437 11.29 18.19 -13.82
N ILE A 438 10.10 17.93 -13.27
CA ILE A 438 9.87 17.25 -12.00
C ILE A 438 8.82 16.14 -12.15
N HIS A 439 7.69 16.47 -12.79
CA HIS A 439 6.54 15.57 -12.85
C HIS A 439 6.48 14.79 -14.16
N PHE A 440 6.00 13.55 -14.11
CA PHE A 440 5.71 12.76 -15.30
C PHE A 440 4.38 13.17 -15.94
N THR A 441 4.23 12.87 -17.23
CA THR A 441 2.92 12.71 -17.86
C THR A 441 2.39 11.29 -17.58
N ASP A 442 1.15 11.00 -17.96
CA ASP A 442 0.62 9.63 -17.86
C ASP A 442 1.49 8.64 -18.65
N ASP A 443 1.89 9.02 -19.88
CA ASP A 443 2.77 8.19 -20.72
C ASP A 443 4.11 7.91 -20.04
N GLY A 444 4.76 8.92 -19.45
CA GLY A 444 6.02 8.69 -18.72
C GLY A 444 5.84 7.84 -17.47
N SER A 445 4.71 8.01 -16.78
CA SER A 445 4.35 7.18 -15.62
C SER A 445 4.12 5.73 -16.04
N PHE A 446 3.51 5.48 -17.20
CA PHE A 446 3.32 4.16 -17.78
C PHE A 446 4.65 3.52 -18.17
N VAL A 447 5.55 4.26 -18.83
CA VAL A 447 6.90 3.77 -19.15
C VAL A 447 7.60 3.30 -17.88
N MET A 448 7.63 4.12 -16.82
CA MET A 448 8.31 3.75 -15.59
C MET A 448 7.60 2.63 -14.82
N GLY A 449 6.26 2.60 -14.81
CA GLY A 449 5.51 1.49 -14.23
C GLY A 449 5.82 0.15 -14.91
N ARG A 450 6.07 0.16 -16.22
CA ARG A 450 6.36 -1.07 -16.97
C ARG A 450 7.73 -1.56 -16.60
N ARG A 451 8.68 -0.65 -16.43
CA ARG A 451 10.05 -0.95 -16.03
C ARG A 451 10.12 -1.46 -14.59
N VAL A 452 9.32 -0.91 -13.68
CA VAL A 452 9.11 -1.46 -12.33
C VAL A 452 8.55 -2.89 -12.39
N LEU A 453 7.51 -3.12 -13.20
CA LEU A 453 6.90 -4.43 -13.34
C LEU A 453 7.88 -5.46 -13.93
N THR A 454 8.65 -5.08 -14.95
CA THR A 454 9.71 -5.92 -15.53
C THR A 454 10.77 -6.27 -14.49
N ALA A 455 11.20 -5.31 -13.65
CA ALA A 455 12.17 -5.58 -12.60
C ALA A 455 11.63 -6.55 -11.54
N LEU A 456 10.37 -6.38 -11.12
CA LEU A 456 9.70 -7.30 -10.21
C LEU A 456 9.58 -8.71 -10.84
N HIS A 457 9.20 -8.80 -12.11
CA HIS A 457 9.10 -10.07 -12.83
C HIS A 457 10.45 -10.79 -12.97
N ARG A 458 11.53 -10.06 -13.27
CA ARG A 458 12.90 -10.63 -13.27
C ARG A 458 13.30 -11.19 -11.91
N GLY A 459 12.87 -10.54 -10.83
CA GLY A 459 13.05 -11.08 -9.49
C GLY A 459 12.26 -12.37 -9.25
N LEU A 460 11.04 -12.48 -9.77
CA LEU A 460 10.26 -13.73 -9.76
C LEU A 460 10.95 -14.83 -10.58
N GLU A 461 11.46 -14.51 -11.76
CA GLU A 461 12.24 -15.44 -12.60
C GLU A 461 13.46 -15.98 -11.85
N GLY A 462 14.20 -15.10 -11.16
CA GLY A 462 15.32 -15.50 -10.31
C GLY A 462 14.89 -16.41 -9.16
N ALA A 463 13.78 -16.09 -8.49
CA ALA A 463 13.24 -16.91 -7.40
C ALA A 463 12.77 -18.30 -7.89
N VAL A 464 12.16 -18.38 -9.07
CA VAL A 464 11.75 -19.65 -9.70
C VAL A 464 12.94 -20.44 -10.20
N HIS A 465 13.97 -19.77 -10.73
CA HIS A 465 15.22 -20.42 -11.11
C HIS A 465 15.89 -21.08 -9.88
N ASP A 466 15.96 -20.35 -8.75
CA ASP A 466 16.51 -20.86 -7.49
C ASP A 466 15.64 -22.00 -6.89
N ALA A 467 14.32 -21.91 -7.05
CA ALA A 467 13.35 -22.89 -6.55
C ALA A 467 12.25 -23.18 -7.59
N PRO A 468 12.44 -24.17 -8.49
CA PRO A 468 11.45 -24.45 -9.55
C PRO A 468 10.06 -24.85 -9.05
N SER A 469 9.98 -25.36 -7.81
CA SER A 469 8.74 -25.72 -7.10
C SER A 469 8.11 -24.55 -6.33
N LEU A 470 8.63 -23.33 -6.43
CA LEU A 470 8.14 -22.16 -5.70
C LEU A 470 6.62 -22.01 -5.85
N GLY A 471 5.89 -21.94 -4.74
CA GLY A 471 4.43 -21.78 -4.74
C GLY A 471 3.61 -23.08 -4.85
N CYS A 472 4.24 -24.26 -4.78
CA CYS A 472 3.50 -25.51 -4.59
C CYS A 472 2.86 -25.56 -3.19
N GLU A 473 1.66 -26.16 -3.07
CA GLU A 473 0.91 -26.25 -1.79
C GLU A 473 1.66 -26.97 -0.65
N ASN A 474 2.67 -27.79 -0.97
CA ASN A 474 3.45 -28.58 -0.02
C ASN A 474 4.79 -27.95 0.39
N GLU A 475 5.17 -26.79 -0.17
CA GLU A 475 6.31 -26.05 0.36
C GLU A 475 5.92 -25.41 1.69
N LYS A 476 6.55 -25.86 2.79
CA LYS A 476 6.52 -25.12 4.05
C LYS A 476 7.00 -23.71 3.73
N ARG A 477 6.15 -22.70 3.96
CA ARG A 477 6.54 -21.29 3.84
C ARG A 477 7.87 -21.08 4.57
N PRO A 478 8.79 -20.29 4.02
CA PRO A 478 9.91 -19.78 4.81
C PRO A 478 9.31 -19.19 6.08
N ASN A 479 9.76 -19.65 7.26
CA ASN A 479 9.27 -19.09 8.51
C ASN A 479 9.56 -17.58 8.54
N PRO A 480 8.62 -16.79 9.07
CA PRO A 480 8.68 -15.32 9.07
C PRO A 480 9.87 -14.76 9.86
#